data_AF-A0A448XHI5-F1
#
_entry.id   AF-A0A448XHI5-F1
#
_cell.length_a   1.000
_cell.length_b   1.000
_cell.length_c   1.000
_cell.angle_alpha   90.00
_cell.angle_beta   90.00
_cell.angle_gamma   90.00
#
_symmetry.space_group_name_H-M   'P 1'
#
loop_
_entity.id
_entity.type
_entity.pdbx_description
1 polymer ?
#
loop_
_entity_poly.entity_id
_entity_poly.type
_entity_poly.pdbx_seq_one_letter_code
_entity_poly.pdbx_strand_id
1 'polypeptide(L)'
;MGGSFSDYASVSPSHSFIHTESFRTVKELADYLLMLDANDHLYNAYFAWKEEGRVDTNTFTSCRLCMVAHEADNLPASWYVDASEWWSTNQCRTSLDVELV
;
A
#
# COMPACT_ATOMS: atom_id res chain seq x y z
N MET A 1 -13.05 -9.68 -0.29
CA MET A 1 -13.18 -8.37 0.39
C MET A 1 -11.81 -7.68 0.36
N GLY A 2 -11.77 -6.39 0.05
CA GLY A 2 -10.50 -5.65 -0.13
C GLY A 2 -10.00 -5.68 -1.58
N GLY A 3 -8.71 -5.41 -1.76
CA GLY A 3 -8.04 -5.47 -3.07
C GLY A 3 -7.96 -6.89 -3.63
N SER A 4 -7.64 -7.01 -4.92
CA SER A 4 -7.44 -8.33 -5.55
C SER A 4 -6.19 -9.01 -4.99
N PHE A 5 -6.11 -10.33 -5.08
CA PHE A 5 -4.89 -11.06 -4.70
C PHE A 5 -3.65 -10.51 -5.44
N SER A 6 -3.81 -10.16 -6.72
CA SER A 6 -2.74 -9.60 -7.55
C SER A 6 -2.23 -8.27 -7.02
N ASP A 7 -3.13 -7.40 -6.54
CA ASP A 7 -2.73 -6.11 -5.97
C ASP A 7 -1.82 -6.31 -4.77
N TYR A 8 -2.21 -7.19 -3.83
CA TYR A 8 -1.39 -7.50 -2.66
C TYR A 8 -0.08 -8.21 -3.04
N ALA A 9 -0.12 -9.16 -3.96
CA ALA A 9 1.06 -9.89 -4.40
C ALA A 9 2.10 -9.00 -5.10
N SER A 10 1.65 -7.91 -5.75
CA SER A 10 2.55 -6.98 -6.45
C SER A 10 3.38 -6.09 -5.53
N VAL A 11 2.90 -5.83 -4.31
CA VAL A 11 3.54 -4.89 -3.36
C VAL A 11 4.05 -5.56 -2.08
N SER A 12 3.54 -6.75 -1.74
CA SER A 12 3.90 -7.45 -0.52
C SER A 12 5.06 -8.41 -0.77
N PRO A 13 5.93 -8.64 0.23
CA PRO A 13 6.92 -9.70 0.15
C PRO A 13 6.27 -11.06 -0.14
N SER A 14 6.99 -11.95 -0.81
CA SER A 14 6.47 -13.29 -1.11
C SER A 14 6.08 -14.02 0.18
N HIS A 15 4.94 -14.71 0.17
CA HIS A 15 4.46 -15.55 1.28
C HIS A 15 4.25 -14.79 2.60
N SER A 16 4.02 -13.48 2.55
CA SER A 16 3.89 -12.62 3.74
C SER A 16 2.46 -12.29 4.18
N PHE A 17 1.45 -12.73 3.42
CA PHE A 17 0.05 -12.40 3.69
C PHE A 17 -0.89 -13.57 3.39
N ILE A 18 -2.10 -13.49 3.96
CA ILE A 18 -3.20 -14.42 3.75
C ILE A 18 -4.33 -13.65 3.06
N HIS A 19 -4.68 -14.05 1.84
CA HIS A 19 -5.81 -13.43 1.13
C HIS A 19 -7.11 -14.17 1.47
N THR A 20 -8.13 -13.41 1.85
CA THR A 20 -9.40 -13.99 2.33
C THR A 20 -10.16 -14.78 1.26
N GLU A 21 -10.02 -14.40 -0.01
CA GLU A 21 -10.71 -15.06 -1.14
C GLU A 21 -9.97 -16.29 -1.67
N SER A 22 -8.79 -16.60 -1.11
CA SER A 22 -8.11 -17.88 -1.39
C SER A 22 -8.81 -19.08 -0.73
N PHE A 23 -9.77 -18.83 0.15
CA PHE A 23 -10.56 -19.86 0.85
C PHE A 23 -11.98 -19.90 0.30
N ARG A 24 -12.56 -21.10 0.18
CA ARG A 24 -13.91 -21.27 -0.38
C ARG A 24 -14.99 -20.80 0.58
N THR A 25 -14.72 -20.86 1.88
CA THR A 25 -15.66 -20.47 2.93
C THR A 25 -14.95 -19.74 4.07
N VAL A 26 -15.70 -18.91 4.80
CA VAL A 26 -15.21 -18.26 6.02
C VAL A 26 -14.80 -19.28 7.09
N LYS A 27 -15.48 -20.44 7.14
CA LYS A 27 -15.12 -21.52 8.06
C LYS A 27 -13.73 -22.08 7.76
N GLU A 28 -13.42 -22.30 6.48
CA GLU A 28 -12.10 -22.81 6.06
C GLU A 28 -10.98 -21.83 6.44
N LEU A 29 -11.21 -20.53 6.23
CA LEU A 29 -10.29 -19.49 6.70
C LEU A 29 -10.14 -19.52 8.22
N ALA A 30 -11.23 -19.61 8.99
CA ALA A 30 -11.18 -19.65 10.44
C ALA A 30 -10.42 -20.88 10.96
N ASP A 31 -10.69 -22.05 10.39
CA ASP A 31 -9.99 -23.29 10.75
C ASP A 31 -8.48 -23.20 10.42
N TYR A 32 -8.13 -22.55 9.29
CA TYR A 32 -6.73 -22.28 8.92
C TYR A 32 -6.04 -21.33 9.90
N LEU A 33 -6.70 -20.24 10.32
CA LEU A 33 -6.16 -19.30 11.29
C LEU A 33 -5.95 -19.94 12.67
N LEU A 34 -6.88 -20.80 13.12
CA LEU A 34 -6.71 -21.56 14.37
C LEU A 34 -5.54 -22.55 14.30
N MET A 35 -5.30 -23.17 13.14
CA MET A 35 -4.13 -24.01 12.93
C MET A 35 -2.82 -23.21 13.02
N LEU A 36 -2.77 -22.00 12.45
CA LEU A 36 -1.60 -21.13 12.55
C LEU A 36 -1.34 -20.68 13.99
N ASP A 37 -2.39 -20.29 14.72
CA ASP A 37 -2.29 -19.88 16.14
C ASP A 37 -1.72 -21.00 17.02
N ALA A 38 -2.09 -22.25 16.75
CA ALA A 38 -1.58 -23.40 17.50
C ALA A 38 -0.14 -23.81 17.11
N ASN A 39 0.45 -23.24 16.05
CA ASN A 39 1.75 -23.66 15.53
C ASN A 39 2.64 -22.45 15.19
N ASP A 40 3.45 -22.05 16.17
CA ASP A 40 4.41 -20.95 16.04
C ASP A 40 5.33 -21.08 14.82
N HIS A 41 5.74 -22.29 14.43
CA HIS A 41 6.60 -22.48 13.27
C HIS A 41 5.88 -22.08 11.97
N LEU A 42 4.63 -22.52 11.80
CA LEU A 42 3.84 -22.17 10.62
C LEU A 42 3.47 -20.69 10.61
N TYR A 43 3.10 -20.13 11.77
CA TYR A 43 2.84 -18.70 11.90
C TYR A 43 4.09 -17.87 11.57
N ASN A 44 5.25 -18.25 12.12
CA ASN A 44 6.50 -17.51 11.92
C ASN A 44 7.02 -17.58 10.47
N ALA A 45 6.65 -18.60 9.70
CA ALA A 45 7.02 -18.70 8.29
C ALA A 45 6.52 -17.50 7.45
N TYR A 46 5.40 -16.87 7.83
CA TYR A 46 4.88 -15.66 7.19
C TYR A 46 5.75 -14.42 7.42
N PHE A 47 6.72 -14.48 8.34
CA PHE A 47 7.64 -13.39 8.65
C PHE A 47 9.05 -13.63 8.14
N ALA A 48 9.30 -14.71 7.38
CA ALA A 48 10.62 -15.04 6.83
C ALA A 48 11.22 -13.89 5.99
N TRP A 49 10.38 -13.14 5.28
CA TRP A 49 10.79 -11.97 4.49
C TRP A 49 11.56 -10.90 5.30
N LYS A 50 11.41 -10.87 6.63
CA LYS A 50 12.16 -9.93 7.49
C LYS A 50 13.67 -10.21 7.50
N GLU A 51 14.09 -11.41 7.13
CA GLU A 51 15.51 -11.76 6.95
C GLU A 51 16.05 -11.24 5.62
N GLU A 52 15.19 -11.09 4.60
CA GLU A 52 15.56 -10.64 3.26
C GLU A 52 15.70 -9.12 3.15
N GLY A 53 15.16 -8.38 4.13
CA GLY A 53 15.31 -6.93 4.18
C GLY A 53 14.32 -6.24 5.10
N ARG A 54 14.31 -4.91 5.02
CA ARG A 54 13.40 -4.03 5.74
C ARG A 54 12.54 -3.26 4.76
N VAL A 55 11.25 -3.13 5.06
CA VAL A 55 10.39 -2.18 4.36
C VAL A 55 10.84 -0.78 4.76
N ASP A 56 11.37 -0.02 3.80
CA ASP A 56 11.72 1.37 4.06
C ASP A 56 10.46 2.23 3.97
N THR A 57 9.92 2.61 5.12
CA THR A 57 8.77 3.52 5.22
C THR A 57 9.19 4.98 5.20
N ASN A 58 10.49 5.29 5.12
CA ASN A 58 10.97 6.65 5.00
C ASN A 58 10.75 7.14 3.57
N THR A 59 9.53 7.62 3.31
CA THR A 59 9.18 8.27 2.05
C THR A 59 9.72 9.71 1.96
N PHE A 60 10.51 10.14 2.95
CA PHE A 60 11.02 11.50 3.10
C PHE A 60 9.91 12.55 3.01
N THR A 61 8.69 12.23 3.47
CA THR A 61 7.53 13.12 3.36
C THR A 61 7.82 14.48 3.98
N SER A 62 8.47 14.50 5.15
CA SER A 62 8.84 15.74 5.82
C SER A 62 9.79 16.59 4.98
N CYS A 63 10.81 16.00 4.36
CA CYS A 63 11.73 16.73 3.47
C CYS A 63 11.00 17.25 2.23
N ARG A 64 10.14 16.43 1.62
CA ARG A 64 9.34 16.84 0.45
C ARG A 64 8.37 17.98 0.79
N LEU A 65 7.71 17.90 1.94
CA LEU A 65 6.85 18.95 2.43
C LEU A 65 7.63 20.24 2.70
N CYS A 66 8.80 20.15 3.34
CA CYS A 66 9.67 21.31 3.53
C CYS A 66 10.10 21.94 2.20
N MET A 67 10.44 21.14 1.18
CA MET A 67 10.75 21.67 -0.15
C MET A 67 9.55 22.40 -0.76
N VAL A 68 8.35 21.80 -0.74
CA VAL A 68 7.13 22.44 -1.24
C VAL A 68 6.83 23.73 -0.47
N ALA A 69 7.01 23.74 0.85
CA ALA A 69 6.78 24.92 1.68
C ALA A 69 7.75 26.06 1.36
N HIS A 70 9.01 25.76 1.07
CA HIS A 70 10.00 26.77 0.68
C HIS A 70 9.79 27.31 -0.73
N GLU A 71 9.17 26.52 -1.62
CA GLU A 71 8.85 26.93 -3.00
C GLU A 71 7.39 27.40 -3.15
N ALA A 72 6.62 27.48 -2.06
CA ALA A 72 5.17 27.72 -2.12
C ALA A 72 4.82 29.02 -2.84
N ASP A 73 5.62 30.07 -2.64
CA ASP A 73 5.43 31.37 -3.28
C ASP A 73 5.76 31.37 -4.79
N ASN A 74 6.55 30.38 -5.25
CA ASN A 74 6.93 30.19 -6.65
C ASN A 74 5.99 29.24 -7.40
N LEU A 75 5.11 28.53 -6.68
CA LEU A 75 4.14 27.62 -7.29
C LEU A 75 2.90 28.38 -7.76
N PRO A 76 2.31 28.01 -8.91
CA PRO A 76 1.08 28.61 -9.37
C PRO A 76 -0.04 28.32 -8.37
N ALA A 77 -0.81 29.35 -8.01
CA ALA A 77 -1.99 29.18 -7.18
C ALA A 77 -2.98 28.23 -7.87
N SER A 78 -3.41 27.19 -7.16
CA SER A 78 -4.41 26.23 -7.65
C SER A 78 -5.50 26.03 -6.61
N TRP A 79 -6.74 25.85 -7.08
CA TRP A 79 -7.89 25.49 -6.26
C TRP A 79 -8.81 24.57 -7.06
N TYR A 80 -9.45 23.64 -6.36
CA TYR A 80 -10.41 22.71 -6.96
C TYR A 80 -11.82 23.14 -6.56
N VAL A 81 -12.67 23.37 -7.56
CA VAL A 81 -14.08 23.77 -7.34
C VAL A 81 -14.89 22.61 -6.78
N ASP A 82 -14.60 21.39 -7.25
CA ASP A 82 -15.20 20.16 -6.76
C ASP A 82 -14.09 19.20 -6.31
N ALA A 83 -14.01 18.99 -4.99
CA ALA A 83 -13.03 18.08 -4.40
C ALA A 83 -13.32 16.60 -4.74
N SER A 84 -14.59 16.25 -4.98
CA SER A 84 -15.00 14.88 -5.32
C SER A 84 -14.67 14.56 -6.77
N GLU A 85 -14.86 15.51 -7.69
CA GLU A 85 -14.39 15.40 -9.07
C GLU A 85 -12.86 15.25 -9.10
N TRP A 86 -12.13 16.15 -8.44
CA TRP A 86 -10.66 16.10 -8.34
C TRP A 86 -10.16 14.74 -7.82
N TRP A 87 -10.81 14.22 -6.77
CA TRP A 87 -10.45 12.92 -6.21
C TRP A 87 -10.83 11.78 -7.17
N SER A 88 -11.96 11.85 -7.88
CA SER A 88 -12.46 10.72 -8.67
C SER A 88 -11.81 10.56 -10.05
N THR A 89 -11.22 11.61 -10.63
CA THR A 89 -10.65 11.56 -11.99
C THR A 89 -9.12 11.45 -11.99
N ASN A 90 -8.57 10.39 -12.63
CA ASN A 90 -7.14 10.24 -12.93
C ASN A 90 -6.16 10.35 -11.74
N GLN A 91 -6.38 9.58 -10.67
CA GLN A 91 -5.50 9.58 -9.49
C GLN A 91 -4.07 9.07 -9.75
N CYS A 92 -3.85 8.25 -10.78
CA CYS A 92 -2.51 7.76 -11.12
C CYS A 92 -1.89 8.65 -12.21
N ARG A 93 -1.46 9.86 -11.83
CA ARG A 93 -0.51 10.62 -12.67
C ARG A 93 0.86 9.97 -12.53
N THR A 94 1.34 9.36 -13.60
CA THR A 94 2.70 8.81 -13.64
C THR A 94 3.70 9.97 -13.69
N SER A 95 4.98 9.72 -13.41
CA SER A 95 6.03 10.76 -13.43
C SER A 95 6.20 11.46 -14.79
N LEU A 96 5.48 11.03 -15.83
CA LEU A 96 5.44 11.63 -17.17
C LEU A 96 4.33 12.67 -17.34
N ASP A 97 3.37 12.77 -16.40
CA ASP A 97 2.26 13.74 -16.46
C ASP A 97 2.59 15.05 -15.72
N VAL A 98 3.83 15.21 -15.26
CA VAL A 98 4.38 16.43 -14.66
C VAL A 98 5.23 17.15 -15.72
N GLU A 99 4.71 17.32 -16.93
CA GLU A 99 5.18 18.42 -17.78
C GLU A 99 4.55 19.70 -17.25
N LEU A 100 5.42 20.46 -16.57
CA LEU A 100 5.33 21.85 -16.19
C LEU A 100 4.21 22.61 -16.93
N VAL A 101 3.15 22.95 -16.19
CA VAL A 101 2.45 24.23 -16.41
C VAL A 101 3.22 25.29 -15.65
#